data_AF-A0A1Z1W592-F1
#
_entry.id   AF-A0A1Z1W592-F1
#
_cell.length_a   1.000
_cell.length_b   1.000
_cell.length_c   1.000
_cell.angle_alpha   90.00
_cell.angle_beta   90.00
_cell.angle_gamma   90.00
#
_symmetry.space_group_name_H-M   'P 1'
#
loop_
_entity.id
_entity.type
_entity.pdbx_description
1 polymer ?
#
loop_
_entity_poly.entity_id
_entity_poly.type
_entity_poly.pdbx_seq_one_letter_code
_entity_poly.pdbx_strand_id
1 'polypeptide(L)'
;MTEKPTGPACGNNPNYPLTEGDRAVVEAVRTELAQRAERRDRYAAAIWERQNPGRRYADCEHSWRADPEEDALAVMTVADAEQADLRTQLARVRAVADAIDTEMRTEPDTLRAAMQQEAVVRIRAALDGHPLHGEQQGAAPSAPASPAPLAARLPLVQGRCPACGTAGLFLGDGGYVTCSVRECPEPDAASTVLERQAAAAQPPADRDLRGRIAQALVRYDWNAGLSGRDTPSEHHYGEADAVLAALPAPADRAAVLREAADAIEGITFAPDPVRPTFVAACLAIHLRRMADEAQQATPSVADADDPTQLRWGLGDVLYGDDDTTTVLMSGPAGEPYWLELDPDRAAALRDSLTSPDEAQQAGEVR
;
A
#
# COMPACT_ATOMS: atom_id res chain seq x y z
N MET A 1 10.56 -47.05 37.24
CA MET A 1 10.97 -45.67 37.56
C MET A 1 11.13 -44.97 36.23
N THR A 2 10.09 -44.29 35.76
CA THR A 2 10.10 -43.52 34.52
C THR A 2 10.61 -42.12 34.85
N GLU A 3 11.76 -41.77 34.28
CA GLU A 3 12.36 -40.44 34.42
C GLU A 3 11.38 -39.41 33.85
N LYS A 4 10.89 -38.53 34.73
CA LYS A 4 10.14 -37.34 34.32
C LYS A 4 11.12 -36.41 33.60
N PRO A 5 10.79 -35.93 32.38
CA PRO A 5 11.58 -34.87 31.77
C PRO A 5 11.50 -33.64 32.67
N THR A 6 12.61 -33.29 33.30
CA THR A 6 12.82 -32.01 33.97
C THR A 6 12.61 -30.92 32.93
N GLY A 7 11.64 -30.03 33.17
CA GLY A 7 11.33 -28.92 32.27
C GLY A 7 12.55 -28.00 32.02
N PRO A 8 12.43 -27.06 31.06
CA PRO A 8 13.54 -26.17 30.71
C PRO A 8 14.04 -25.42 31.95
N ALA A 9 15.30 -25.66 32.30
CA ALA A 9 15.96 -25.04 33.44
C ALA A 9 16.01 -23.52 33.21
N CYS A 10 15.33 -22.77 34.07
CA CYS A 10 15.26 -21.32 33.99
C CYS A 10 16.63 -20.67 34.30
N GLY A 11 17.32 -20.25 33.24
CA GLY A 11 18.06 -18.99 33.03
C GLY A 11 19.13 -18.47 34.01
N ASN A 12 19.26 -18.95 35.25
CA ASN A 12 20.17 -18.34 36.23
C ASN A 12 20.86 -19.36 37.16
N ASN A 13 21.07 -20.59 36.69
CA ASN A 13 21.91 -21.54 37.42
C ASN A 13 23.38 -21.31 37.04
N PRO A 14 24.23 -20.78 37.94
CA PRO A 14 25.65 -20.56 37.65
C PRO A 14 26.42 -21.85 37.37
N ASN A 15 25.83 -23.03 37.60
CA ASN A 15 26.42 -24.33 37.29
C ASN A 15 26.16 -24.81 35.85
N TYR A 16 25.36 -24.10 35.05
CA TYR A 16 25.16 -24.41 33.64
C TYR A 16 25.74 -23.29 32.78
N PRO A 17 27.04 -23.38 32.39
CA PRO A 17 27.61 -22.42 31.47
C PRO A 17 26.85 -22.47 30.14
N LEU A 18 26.38 -21.31 29.67
CA LEU A 18 25.75 -21.18 28.35
C LEU A 18 26.69 -21.71 27.28
N THR A 19 26.18 -22.57 26.40
CA THR A 19 26.92 -23.00 25.22
C THR A 19 27.21 -21.80 24.33
N GLU A 20 28.12 -21.96 23.36
CA GLU A 20 28.38 -20.91 22.38
C GLU A 20 27.12 -20.55 21.57
N GLY A 21 26.30 -21.56 21.23
CA GLY A 21 25.01 -21.35 20.57
C GLY A 21 24.04 -20.55 21.45
N ASP A 22 23.92 -20.87 22.74
CA ASP A 22 23.04 -20.13 23.64
C ASP A 22 23.48 -18.67 23.80
N ARG A 23 24.80 -18.41 23.89
CA ARG A 23 25.34 -17.05 23.94
C ARG A 23 25.03 -16.26 22.68
N ALA A 24 25.14 -16.88 21.51
CA ALA A 24 24.77 -16.25 20.24
C ALA A 24 23.28 -15.90 20.19
N VAL A 25 22.38 -16.78 20.65
CA VAL A 25 20.94 -16.50 20.73
C VAL A 25 20.64 -15.35 21.69
N VAL A 26 21.27 -15.33 22.88
CA VAL A 26 21.09 -14.24 23.84
C VAL A 26 21.54 -12.90 23.25
N GLU A 27 22.66 -12.87 22.55
CA GLU A 27 23.16 -11.64 21.93
C GLU A 27 22.25 -11.17 20.78
N ALA A 28 21.71 -12.09 19.98
CA ALA A 28 20.72 -11.78 18.96
C ALA A 28 19.45 -11.18 19.58
N VAL A 29 18.91 -11.77 20.66
CA VAL A 29 17.74 -11.24 21.37
C VAL A 29 18.02 -9.86 21.96
N ARG A 30 19.21 -9.65 22.55
CA ARG A 30 19.61 -8.33 23.06
C ARG A 30 19.65 -7.28 21.95
N THR A 31 20.21 -7.64 20.80
CA THR A 31 20.29 -6.77 19.62
C THR A 31 18.89 -6.41 19.12
N GLU A 32 17.99 -7.39 19.02
CA GLU A 32 16.60 -7.18 18.62
C GLU A 32 15.85 -6.24 19.58
N LEU A 33 16.01 -6.45 20.90
CA LEU A 33 15.40 -5.59 21.90
C LEU A 33 15.93 -4.15 21.83
N ALA A 34 17.22 -3.97 21.56
CA ALA A 34 17.81 -2.64 21.37
C ALA A 34 17.25 -1.94 20.12
N GLN A 35 17.15 -2.65 18.99
CA GLN A 35 16.54 -2.12 17.77
C GLN A 35 15.04 -1.80 17.95
N ARG A 36 14.33 -2.63 18.72
CA ARG A 36 12.93 -2.38 19.07
C ARG A 36 12.79 -1.10 19.90
N ALA A 37 13.66 -0.89 20.89
CA ALA A 37 13.67 0.33 21.69
C ALA A 37 13.98 1.57 20.85
N GLU A 38 15.00 1.52 19.99
CA GLU A 38 15.35 2.64 19.11
C GLU A 38 14.18 3.04 18.18
N ARG A 39 13.49 2.04 17.62
CA ARG A 39 12.33 2.26 16.75
C ARG A 39 11.16 2.89 17.51
N ARG A 40 10.90 2.44 18.74
CA ARG A 40 9.90 3.05 19.63
C ARG A 40 10.23 4.52 19.87
N ASP A 41 11.47 4.81 20.25
CA ASP A 41 11.91 6.16 20.59
C ASP A 41 11.81 7.10 19.37
N ARG A 42 12.08 6.58 18.16
CA ARG A 42 11.92 7.32 16.90
C ARG A 42 10.45 7.68 16.62
N TYR A 43 9.53 6.73 16.79
CA TYR A 43 8.10 6.99 16.59
C TYR A 43 7.55 7.93 17.64
N ALA A 44 7.94 7.75 18.91
CA ALA A 44 7.57 8.65 20.00
C ALA A 44 8.04 10.08 19.72
N ALA A 45 9.27 10.25 19.23
CA ALA A 45 9.79 11.56 18.86
C ALA A 45 9.00 12.21 17.71
N ALA A 46 8.63 11.44 16.68
CA ALA A 46 7.85 11.94 15.54
C ALA A 46 6.44 12.38 15.95
N ILE A 47 5.76 11.59 16.78
CA ILE A 47 4.45 11.92 17.35
C ILE A 47 4.57 13.19 18.20
N TRP A 48 5.56 13.24 19.10
CA TRP A 48 5.79 14.39 19.96
C TRP A 48 6.06 15.67 19.18
N GLU A 49 6.90 15.63 18.14
CA GLU A 49 7.22 16.80 17.31
C GLU A 49 5.99 17.32 16.57
N ARG A 50 5.13 16.42 16.08
CA ARG A 50 3.87 16.76 15.43
C ARG A 50 2.86 17.40 16.38
N GLN A 51 2.77 16.89 17.61
CA GLN A 51 1.91 17.43 18.68
C GLN A 51 2.44 18.78 19.19
N ASN A 52 3.76 19.01 19.11
CA ASN A 52 4.44 20.19 19.65
C ASN A 52 5.22 20.99 18.61
N PRO A 53 4.57 21.50 17.54
CA PRO A 53 5.27 22.23 16.49
C PRO A 53 5.97 23.46 17.07
N GLY A 54 7.28 23.56 16.83
CA GLY A 54 8.12 24.66 17.35
C GLY A 54 8.26 24.68 18.87
N ARG A 55 7.96 23.57 19.57
CA ARG A 55 7.99 23.45 21.04
C ARG A 55 7.10 24.46 21.77
N ARG A 56 6.07 24.98 21.09
CA ARG A 56 5.21 26.07 21.57
C ARG A 56 4.44 25.72 22.86
N TYR A 57 4.30 24.43 23.17
CA TYR A 57 3.56 23.91 24.33
C TYR A 57 4.43 23.05 25.27
N ALA A 58 5.76 23.07 25.11
CA ALA A 58 6.67 22.25 25.92
C ALA A 58 6.66 22.60 27.43
N ASP A 59 6.09 23.74 27.80
CA ASP A 59 5.93 24.21 29.19
C ASP A 59 4.55 23.87 29.81
N CYS A 60 3.55 23.55 28.98
CA CYS A 60 2.20 23.15 29.40
C CYS A 60 2.08 21.62 29.64
N GLU A 61 3.22 20.93 29.55
CA GLU A 61 3.41 19.49 29.26
C GLU A 61 3.00 18.53 30.37
N HIS A 62 2.68 19.00 31.58
CA HIS A 62 2.44 18.10 32.71
C HIS A 62 0.99 17.64 32.90
N SER A 63 0.00 18.35 32.34
CA SER A 63 -1.42 18.06 32.59
C SER A 63 -2.18 17.37 31.46
N TRP A 64 -1.61 17.26 30.25
CA TRP A 64 -2.29 16.74 29.06
C TRP A 64 -1.47 15.68 28.31
N ARG A 65 -0.66 14.88 29.02
CA ARG A 65 0.17 13.84 28.39
C ARG A 65 -0.70 12.72 27.80
N ALA A 66 -0.91 12.76 26.49
CA ALA A 66 -0.74 11.54 25.72
C ALA A 66 0.71 11.09 25.96
N ASP A 67 0.92 9.83 26.34
CA ASP A 67 2.27 9.29 26.50
C ASP A 67 2.77 8.89 25.10
N PRO A 68 3.64 9.67 24.44
CA PRO A 68 4.08 9.36 23.10
C PRO A 68 4.81 8.00 23.02
N GLU A 69 5.30 7.47 24.16
CA GLU A 69 5.83 6.10 24.20
C GLU A 69 4.72 5.04 24.07
N GLU A 70 3.55 5.27 24.65
CA GLU A 70 2.39 4.38 24.55
C GLU A 70 1.81 4.41 23.13
N ASP A 71 1.67 5.60 22.55
CA ASP A 71 1.24 5.79 21.15
C ASP A 71 2.24 5.12 20.18
N ALA A 72 3.54 5.27 20.43
CA ALA A 72 4.57 4.58 19.66
C ALA A 72 4.47 3.06 19.76
N LEU A 73 4.12 2.50 20.92
CA LEU A 73 3.90 1.05 21.07
C LEU A 73 2.68 0.57 20.30
N ALA A 74 1.60 1.35 20.28
CA ALA A 74 0.40 1.06 19.50
C ALA A 74 0.72 1.01 17.99
N VAL A 75 1.44 2.03 17.51
CA VAL A 75 1.96 2.11 16.14
C VAL A 75 2.84 0.92 15.80
N MET A 76 3.80 0.57 16.67
CA MET A 76 4.68 -0.58 16.45
C MET A 76 3.90 -1.88 16.36
N THR A 77 2.81 -2.03 17.11
CA THR A 77 1.94 -3.21 17.02
C THR A 77 1.31 -3.34 15.64
N VAL A 78 0.84 -2.23 15.05
CA VAL A 78 0.31 -2.22 13.67
C VAL A 78 1.41 -2.54 12.66
N ALA A 79 2.58 -1.93 12.80
CA ALA A 79 3.71 -2.15 11.89
C ALA A 79 4.24 -3.59 11.96
N ASP A 80 4.37 -4.16 13.17
CA ASP A 80 4.79 -5.55 13.39
C ASP A 80 3.77 -6.53 12.78
N ALA A 81 2.47 -6.25 12.91
CA ALA A 81 1.40 -7.07 12.31
C ALA A 81 1.44 -7.02 10.78
N GLU A 82 1.66 -5.84 10.19
CA GLU A 82 1.84 -5.69 8.74
C GLU A 82 3.07 -6.46 8.24
N GLN A 83 4.20 -6.33 8.93
CA GLN A 83 5.41 -7.04 8.56
C GLN A 83 5.24 -8.56 8.70
N ALA A 84 4.46 -9.02 9.68
CA ALA A 84 4.10 -10.43 9.82
C ALA A 84 3.24 -10.92 8.65
N ASP A 85 2.22 -10.16 8.23
CA ASP A 85 1.38 -10.54 7.08
C ASP A 85 2.19 -10.59 5.77
N LEU A 86 3.07 -9.61 5.54
CA LEU A 86 4.00 -9.61 4.40
C LEU A 86 4.91 -10.84 4.39
N ARG A 87 5.46 -11.22 5.56
CA ARG A 87 6.27 -12.46 5.68
C ARG A 87 5.44 -13.71 5.39
N THR A 88 4.19 -13.76 5.86
CA THR A 88 3.26 -14.86 5.55
C THR A 88 2.94 -14.93 4.06
N GLN A 89 2.69 -13.79 3.41
CA GLN A 89 2.47 -13.69 1.98
C GLN A 89 3.70 -14.16 1.19
N LEU A 90 4.91 -13.73 1.58
CA LEU A 90 6.15 -14.19 0.97
C LEU A 90 6.34 -15.70 1.12
N ALA A 91 6.06 -16.25 2.31
CA ALA A 91 6.12 -17.69 2.55
C ALA A 91 5.14 -18.46 1.66
N ARG A 92 3.93 -17.95 1.45
CA ARG A 92 2.95 -18.52 0.50
C ARG A 92 3.47 -18.52 -0.93
N VAL A 93 4.02 -17.40 -1.39
CA VAL A 93 4.59 -17.28 -2.74
C VAL A 93 5.76 -18.25 -2.93
N ARG A 94 6.67 -18.36 -1.95
CA ARG A 94 7.76 -19.32 -1.97
C ARG A 94 7.25 -20.76 -2.06
N ALA A 95 6.29 -21.14 -1.23
CA ALA A 95 5.69 -22.48 -1.27
C ALA A 95 5.04 -22.81 -2.62
N VAL A 96 4.37 -21.84 -3.25
CA VAL A 96 3.80 -22.01 -4.60
C VAL A 96 4.89 -22.17 -5.65
N ALA A 97 5.95 -21.36 -5.58
CA ALA A 97 7.08 -21.46 -6.49
C ALA A 97 7.78 -22.82 -6.38
N ASP A 98 8.01 -23.32 -5.16
CA ASP A 98 8.60 -24.64 -4.90
C ASP A 98 7.72 -25.78 -5.44
N ALA A 99 6.39 -25.66 -5.30
CA ALA A 99 5.44 -26.62 -5.85
C ALA A 99 5.46 -26.63 -7.39
N ILE A 100 5.48 -25.46 -8.02
CA ILE A 100 5.57 -25.31 -9.48
C ILE A 100 6.90 -25.90 -9.98
N ASP A 101 8.03 -25.62 -9.32
CA ASP A 101 9.33 -26.20 -9.71
C ASP A 101 9.30 -27.73 -9.63
N THR A 102 8.71 -28.28 -8.56
CA THR A 102 8.55 -29.73 -8.40
C THR A 102 7.70 -30.34 -9.52
N GLU A 103 6.54 -29.75 -9.83
CA GLU A 103 5.65 -30.19 -10.91
C GLU A 103 6.34 -30.11 -12.29
N MET A 104 7.03 -28.99 -12.57
CA MET A 104 7.73 -28.76 -13.83
C MET A 104 8.89 -29.75 -14.07
N ARG A 105 9.52 -30.27 -13.00
CA ARG A 105 10.57 -31.31 -13.10
C ARG A 105 10.01 -32.68 -13.48
N THR A 106 8.74 -32.96 -13.16
CA THR A 106 8.12 -34.27 -13.40
C THR A 106 7.37 -34.36 -14.72
N GLU A 107 6.97 -33.21 -15.30
CA GLU A 107 6.08 -33.18 -16.46
C GLU A 107 6.83 -33.19 -17.82
N PRO A 108 6.27 -33.82 -18.87
CA PRO A 108 6.85 -33.85 -20.20
C PRO A 108 6.94 -32.45 -20.82
N ASP A 109 7.96 -32.23 -21.66
CA ASP A 109 8.19 -30.93 -22.32
C ASP A 109 6.99 -30.39 -23.10
N THR A 110 6.12 -31.27 -23.62
CA THR A 110 4.91 -30.88 -24.37
C THR A 110 3.85 -30.18 -23.53
N LEU A 111 3.85 -30.36 -22.20
CA LEU A 111 2.90 -29.72 -21.27
C LEU A 111 3.47 -28.47 -20.60
N ARG A 112 4.79 -28.27 -20.68
CA ARG A 112 5.50 -27.21 -19.94
C ARG A 112 4.99 -25.80 -20.27
N ALA A 113 4.60 -25.52 -21.51
CA ALA A 113 4.07 -24.22 -21.92
C ALA A 113 2.70 -23.88 -21.30
N ALA A 114 1.81 -24.88 -21.17
CA ALA A 114 0.51 -24.70 -20.51
C ALA A 114 0.69 -24.50 -18.99
N MET A 115 1.58 -25.30 -18.39
CA MET A 115 1.93 -25.16 -16.97
C MET A 115 2.55 -23.81 -16.62
N GLN A 116 3.33 -23.21 -17.54
CA GLN A 116 3.89 -21.88 -17.34
C GLN A 116 2.80 -20.79 -17.20
N GLN A 117 1.72 -20.87 -17.99
CA GLN A 117 0.61 -19.94 -17.85
C GLN A 117 -0.15 -20.14 -16.53
N GLU A 118 -0.38 -21.41 -16.16
CA GLU A 118 -1.02 -21.74 -14.88
C GLU A 118 -0.17 -21.32 -13.66
N ALA A 119 1.15 -21.48 -13.75
CA ALA A 119 2.11 -21.04 -12.73
C ALA A 119 1.99 -19.54 -12.44
N VAL A 120 1.90 -18.70 -13.48
CA VAL A 120 1.70 -17.25 -13.31
C VAL A 120 0.40 -16.95 -12.59
N VAL A 121 -0.69 -17.65 -12.94
CA VAL A 121 -1.99 -17.48 -12.29
C VAL A 121 -1.92 -17.88 -10.81
N ARG A 122 -1.27 -19.00 -10.48
CA ARG A 122 -1.11 -19.48 -9.10
C ARG A 122 -0.28 -18.51 -8.25
N ILE A 123 0.80 -17.97 -8.81
CA ILE A 123 1.65 -17.00 -8.10
C ILE A 123 0.91 -15.68 -7.88
N ARG A 124 0.19 -15.17 -8.89
CA ARG A 124 -0.65 -13.97 -8.75
C ARG A 124 -1.71 -14.18 -7.67
N ALA A 125 -2.39 -15.32 -7.67
CA ALA A 125 -3.35 -15.68 -6.62
C ALA A 125 -2.71 -15.71 -5.23
N ALA A 126 -1.49 -16.24 -5.09
CA ALA A 126 -0.76 -16.25 -3.83
C ALA A 126 -0.35 -14.84 -3.35
N LEU A 127 0.01 -13.96 -4.29
CA LEU A 127 0.25 -12.54 -4.00
C LEU A 127 -1.04 -11.83 -3.58
N ASP A 128 -2.18 -12.10 -4.21
CA ASP A 128 -3.45 -11.48 -3.84
C ASP A 128 -4.06 -12.06 -2.54
N GLY A 129 -3.35 -12.98 -1.87
CA GLY A 129 -3.82 -13.65 -0.65
C GLY A 129 -4.99 -14.61 -0.89
N HIS A 130 -5.27 -14.96 -2.16
CA HIS A 130 -6.31 -15.90 -2.49
C HIS A 130 -5.90 -17.32 -2.07
N PRO A 131 -6.81 -18.09 -1.45
CA PRO A 131 -6.55 -19.48 -1.15
C PRO A 131 -6.30 -20.23 -2.46
N LEU A 132 -5.23 -21.01 -2.49
CA LEU A 132 -4.91 -21.85 -3.65
C LEU A 132 -6.06 -22.84 -3.85
N HIS A 133 -6.56 -22.94 -5.08
CA HIS A 133 -7.78 -23.69 -5.47
C HIS A 133 -7.80 -25.20 -5.12
N GLY A 134 -6.77 -25.73 -4.44
CA GLY A 134 -6.70 -27.11 -3.97
C GLY A 134 -7.57 -27.47 -2.76
N GLU A 135 -8.07 -26.48 -1.98
CA GLU A 135 -8.93 -26.76 -0.82
C GLU A 135 -10.44 -26.74 -1.13
N GLN A 136 -10.86 -26.28 -2.31
CA GLN A 136 -12.25 -26.35 -2.75
C GLN A 136 -12.52 -27.60 -3.60
N GLN A 137 -12.43 -28.79 -3.01
CA GLN A 137 -12.89 -30.02 -3.66
C GLN A 137 -14.41 -30.14 -3.57
N GLY A 138 -15.13 -29.94 -4.69
CA GLY A 138 -16.53 -30.35 -4.80
C GLY A 138 -17.44 -29.58 -5.76
N ALA A 139 -17.04 -29.38 -7.02
CA ALA A 139 -18.00 -29.01 -8.07
C ALA A 139 -17.91 -30.02 -9.23
N ALA A 140 -19.06 -30.63 -9.56
CA ALA A 140 -19.19 -31.74 -10.50
C ALA A 140 -18.84 -31.36 -11.96
N PRO A 141 -18.38 -32.32 -12.79
CA PRO A 141 -17.96 -32.06 -14.16
C PRO A 141 -19.14 -31.71 -15.08
N SER A 142 -18.98 -30.62 -15.83
CA SER A 142 -19.92 -30.12 -16.84
C SER A 142 -19.88 -30.93 -18.14
N ALA A 143 -21.04 -31.00 -18.78
CA ALA A 143 -21.42 -31.78 -19.98
C ALA A 143 -20.58 -31.52 -21.27
N PRO A 144 -20.60 -32.45 -22.26
CA PRO A 144 -19.75 -32.37 -23.45
C PRO A 144 -20.09 -31.23 -24.42
N ALA A 145 -19.05 -30.73 -25.09
CA ALA A 145 -19.05 -29.57 -25.97
C ALA A 145 -19.76 -29.79 -27.32
N SER A 146 -20.48 -28.76 -27.77
CA SER A 146 -21.20 -28.70 -29.05
C SER A 146 -20.49 -27.78 -30.08
N PRO A 147 -20.59 -27.99 -31.40
CA PRO A 147 -19.68 -27.41 -32.41
C PRO A 147 -20.06 -26.00 -32.94
N ALA A 148 -20.61 -25.11 -32.11
CA ALA A 148 -20.96 -23.74 -32.53
C ALA A 148 -19.72 -22.80 -32.52
N PRO A 149 -19.67 -21.73 -33.36
CA PRO A 149 -18.54 -20.81 -33.42
C PRO A 149 -18.23 -20.21 -32.03
N LEU A 150 -16.96 -20.31 -31.61
CA LEU A 150 -16.50 -20.03 -30.23
C LEU A 150 -16.97 -18.68 -29.67
N ALA A 151 -17.08 -17.64 -30.50
CA ALA A 151 -17.53 -16.31 -30.07
C ALA A 151 -19.02 -16.26 -29.64
N ALA A 152 -19.87 -17.18 -30.11
CA ALA A 152 -21.29 -17.21 -29.77
C ALA A 152 -21.58 -17.78 -28.37
N ARG A 153 -20.55 -18.27 -27.67
CA ARG A 153 -20.69 -18.94 -26.36
C ARG A 153 -19.99 -18.25 -25.21
N LEU A 154 -19.14 -17.26 -25.50
CA LEU A 154 -18.44 -16.53 -24.47
C LEU A 154 -19.34 -15.38 -23.96
N PRO A 155 -19.37 -15.10 -22.65
CA PRO A 155 -20.15 -14.01 -22.10
C PRO A 155 -19.76 -12.69 -22.76
N LEU A 156 -20.73 -11.99 -23.36
CA LEU A 156 -20.51 -10.65 -23.93
C LEU A 156 -20.35 -9.63 -22.80
N VAL A 157 -19.36 -8.76 -22.93
CA VAL A 157 -19.10 -7.66 -22.01
C VAL A 157 -19.66 -6.38 -22.63
N GLN A 158 -20.46 -5.64 -21.87
CA GLN A 158 -20.99 -4.36 -22.35
C GLN A 158 -19.87 -3.34 -22.51
N GLY A 159 -19.88 -2.58 -23.62
CA GLY A 159 -18.91 -1.53 -23.88
C GLY A 159 -18.34 -1.57 -25.30
N ARG A 160 -17.28 -0.78 -25.51
CA ARG A 160 -16.54 -0.69 -26.78
C ARG A 160 -15.06 -0.94 -26.52
N CYS A 161 -14.39 -1.60 -27.46
CA CYS A 161 -12.95 -1.78 -27.39
C CYS A 161 -12.24 -0.41 -27.44
N PRO A 162 -11.34 -0.08 -26.48
CA PRO A 162 -10.64 1.20 -26.48
C PRO A 162 -9.66 1.37 -27.66
N ALA A 163 -9.19 0.27 -28.26
CA ALA A 163 -8.27 0.31 -29.40
C ALA A 163 -8.98 0.60 -30.74
N CYS A 164 -10.10 -0.07 -31.02
CA CYS A 164 -10.80 0.04 -32.31
C CYS A 164 -12.21 0.66 -32.26
N GLY A 165 -12.72 0.99 -31.06
CA GLY A 165 -14.03 1.62 -30.83
C GLY A 165 -15.25 0.71 -31.10
N THR A 166 -15.04 -0.54 -31.50
CA THR A 166 -16.12 -1.46 -31.90
C THR A 166 -16.80 -2.07 -30.67
N ALA A 167 -18.13 -2.19 -30.72
CA ALA A 167 -18.91 -2.92 -29.74
C ALA A 167 -18.80 -4.43 -30.06
N GLY A 168 -18.08 -5.16 -29.22
CA GLY A 168 -17.72 -6.55 -29.49
C GLY A 168 -16.68 -7.04 -28.48
N LEU A 169 -16.93 -6.77 -27.20
CA LEU A 169 -16.09 -7.27 -26.12
C LEU A 169 -16.71 -8.57 -25.57
N PHE A 170 -15.86 -9.53 -25.23
CA PHE A 170 -16.28 -10.77 -24.59
C PHE A 170 -15.26 -11.15 -23.51
N LEU A 171 -15.72 -11.93 -22.53
CA LEU A 171 -14.88 -12.49 -21.48
C LEU A 171 -14.26 -13.79 -22.00
N GLY A 172 -12.94 -13.78 -22.20
CA GLY A 172 -12.19 -14.97 -22.61
C GLY A 172 -11.91 -15.92 -21.45
N ASP A 173 -11.47 -17.13 -21.80
CA ASP A 173 -10.98 -18.10 -20.82
C ASP A 173 -9.74 -17.54 -20.12
N GLY A 174 -9.80 -17.41 -18.79
CA GLY A 174 -8.78 -16.70 -17.98
C GLY A 174 -9.23 -15.35 -17.43
N GLY A 175 -10.46 -14.92 -17.71
CA GLY A 175 -11.05 -13.72 -17.09
C GLY A 175 -10.67 -12.39 -17.75
N TYR A 176 -9.98 -12.43 -18.88
CA TYR A 176 -9.61 -11.25 -19.65
C TYR A 176 -10.73 -10.82 -20.60
N VAL A 177 -10.96 -9.52 -20.70
CA VAL A 177 -11.88 -8.91 -21.67
C VAL A 177 -11.16 -8.67 -22.99
N THR A 178 -11.64 -9.29 -24.06
CA THR A 178 -11.00 -9.26 -25.40
C THR A 178 -11.97 -8.75 -26.46
N CYS A 179 -11.43 -8.06 -27.48
CA CYS A 179 -12.17 -7.61 -28.66
C CYS A 179 -12.37 -8.75 -29.67
N SER A 180 -13.59 -8.90 -30.18
CA SER A 180 -13.96 -9.90 -31.20
C SER A 180 -13.57 -9.50 -32.62
N VAL A 181 -13.09 -8.28 -32.85
CA VAL A 181 -12.70 -7.81 -34.18
C VAL A 181 -11.32 -8.39 -34.52
N ARG A 182 -11.29 -9.25 -35.54
CA ARG A 182 -10.08 -9.97 -35.96
C ARG A 182 -8.94 -9.05 -36.42
N GLU A 183 -9.27 -7.85 -36.88
CA GLU A 183 -8.33 -6.82 -37.36
C GLU A 183 -8.03 -5.75 -36.29
N CYS A 184 -8.46 -5.96 -35.03
CA CYS A 184 -8.13 -5.05 -33.94
C CYS A 184 -6.60 -5.08 -33.69
N PRO A 185 -5.91 -3.94 -33.68
CA PRO A 185 -4.46 -3.91 -33.45
C PRO A 185 -4.07 -4.30 -32.03
N GLU A 186 -4.97 -4.04 -31.06
CA GLU A 186 -4.79 -4.37 -29.63
C GLU A 186 -6.08 -4.99 -29.09
N PRO A 187 -6.32 -6.29 -29.32
CA PRO A 187 -7.57 -6.94 -28.91
C PRO A 187 -7.74 -7.03 -27.39
N ASP A 188 -6.67 -6.93 -26.61
CA ASP A 188 -6.62 -6.98 -25.14
C ASP A 188 -6.67 -5.60 -24.45
N ALA A 189 -6.70 -4.51 -25.21
CA ALA A 189 -6.65 -3.14 -24.66
C ALA A 189 -7.74 -2.85 -23.61
N ALA A 190 -8.90 -3.51 -23.72
CA ALA A 190 -9.97 -3.42 -22.72
C ALA A 190 -9.52 -3.98 -21.36
N SER A 191 -8.86 -5.15 -21.34
CA SER A 191 -8.29 -5.72 -20.12
C SER A 191 -7.24 -4.81 -19.51
N THR A 192 -6.34 -4.26 -20.32
CA THR A 192 -5.29 -3.34 -19.83
C THR A 192 -5.87 -2.07 -19.19
N VAL A 193 -6.97 -1.54 -19.72
CA VAL A 193 -7.67 -0.39 -19.13
C VAL A 193 -8.34 -0.78 -17.82
N LEU A 194 -9.02 -1.93 -17.78
CA LEU A 194 -9.68 -2.43 -16.56
C LEU A 194 -8.66 -2.73 -15.46
N GLU A 195 -7.53 -3.33 -15.78
CA GLU A 195 -6.44 -3.59 -14.82
C GLU A 195 -5.84 -2.28 -14.29
N ARG A 196 -5.64 -1.27 -15.15
CA ARG A 196 -5.19 0.06 -14.71
C ARG A 196 -6.21 0.75 -13.82
N GLN A 197 -7.50 0.66 -14.13
CA GLN A 197 -8.56 1.23 -13.30
C GLN A 197 -8.67 0.51 -11.97
N ALA A 198 -8.56 -0.82 -11.94
CA ALA A 198 -8.54 -1.59 -10.71
C ALA A 198 -7.33 -1.22 -9.84
N ALA A 199 -6.15 -1.08 -10.45
CA ALA A 199 -4.94 -0.63 -9.77
C ALA A 199 -5.07 0.82 -9.25
N ALA A 200 -5.73 1.71 -9.99
CA ALA A 200 -5.99 3.09 -9.56
C ALA A 200 -7.11 3.20 -8.50
N ALA A 201 -8.04 2.25 -8.46
CA ALA A 201 -9.12 2.18 -7.49
C ALA A 201 -8.70 1.54 -6.17
N GLN A 202 -7.64 0.73 -6.17
CA GLN A 202 -7.00 0.31 -4.94
C GLN A 202 -6.42 1.56 -4.26
N PRO A 203 -6.83 1.87 -3.02
CA PRO A 203 -6.17 2.94 -2.28
C PRO A 203 -4.67 2.59 -2.23
N PRO A 204 -3.77 3.57 -2.37
CA PRO A 204 -2.34 3.29 -2.19
C PRO A 204 -2.19 2.56 -0.86
N ALA A 205 -1.37 1.50 -0.81
CA ALA A 205 -1.21 0.66 0.38
C ALA A 205 -0.95 1.52 1.64
N ASP A 206 -0.28 2.65 1.44
CA ASP A 206 -0.02 3.67 2.47
C ASP A 206 -1.28 4.29 3.05
N ARG A 207 -2.38 4.44 2.29
CA ARG A 207 -3.67 4.97 2.79
C ARG A 207 -4.41 3.99 3.69
N ASP A 208 -4.30 2.68 3.43
CA ASP A 208 -4.83 1.66 4.33
C ASP A 208 -4.02 1.58 5.63
N LEU A 209 -2.68 1.56 5.51
CA LEU A 209 -1.79 1.58 6.67
C LEU A 209 -1.96 2.86 7.51
N ARG A 210 -2.04 4.03 6.87
CA ARG A 210 -2.37 5.32 7.51
C ARG A 210 -3.66 5.23 8.31
N GLY A 211 -4.70 4.63 7.72
CA GLY A 211 -6.00 4.41 8.36
C GLY A 211 -5.90 3.52 9.60
N ARG A 212 -5.15 2.41 9.51
CA ARG A 212 -4.93 1.49 10.63
C ARG A 212 -4.09 2.12 11.75
N ILE A 213 -3.06 2.89 11.41
CA ILE A 213 -2.27 3.64 12.38
C ILE A 213 -3.14 4.68 13.09
N ALA A 214 -3.90 5.48 12.34
CA ALA A 214 -4.81 6.48 12.91
C ALA A 214 -5.86 5.84 13.85
N GLN A 215 -6.43 4.68 13.47
CA GLN A 215 -7.34 3.93 14.33
C GLN A 215 -6.67 3.38 15.59
N ALA A 216 -5.40 2.96 15.49
CA ALA A 216 -4.66 2.51 16.67
C ALA A 216 -4.46 3.67 17.65
N LEU A 217 -4.08 4.85 17.15
CA LEU A 217 -3.90 6.05 17.97
C LEU A 217 -5.19 6.50 18.68
N VAL A 218 -6.36 6.41 18.02
CA VAL A 218 -7.67 6.71 18.65
C VAL A 218 -7.91 5.93 19.94
N ARG A 219 -7.42 4.68 20.03
CA ARG A 219 -7.63 3.85 21.22
C ARG A 219 -6.86 4.34 22.45
N TYR A 220 -5.79 5.11 22.23
CA TYR A 220 -4.89 5.61 23.26
C TYR A 220 -5.08 7.11 23.52
N ASP A 221 -5.81 7.83 22.66
CA ASP A 221 -6.32 9.17 22.98
C ASP A 221 -7.31 9.05 24.17
N TRP A 222 -6.87 9.52 25.33
CA TRP A 222 -7.66 9.58 26.56
C TRP A 222 -9.03 10.27 26.35
N ASN A 223 -9.13 11.22 25.41
CA ASN A 223 -10.39 11.91 25.10
C ASN A 223 -11.35 11.07 24.25
N ALA A 224 -10.87 10.05 23.52
CA ALA A 224 -11.73 9.15 22.76
C ALA A 224 -12.62 8.33 23.70
N GLY A 225 -12.07 7.84 24.82
CA GLY A 225 -12.83 7.13 25.86
C GLY A 225 -13.93 7.97 26.52
N LEU A 226 -13.78 9.30 26.55
CA LEU A 226 -14.78 10.23 27.09
C LEU A 226 -15.83 10.65 26.06
N SER A 227 -15.46 10.73 24.78
CA SER A 227 -16.36 11.18 23.70
C SER A 227 -17.14 10.04 23.03
N GLY A 228 -16.74 8.78 23.25
CA GLY A 228 -17.35 7.60 22.63
C GLY A 228 -17.16 7.56 21.11
N ARG A 229 -16.17 8.29 20.58
CA ARG A 229 -15.87 8.33 19.14
C ARG A 229 -14.74 7.35 18.84
N ASP A 230 -15.08 6.25 18.19
CA ASP A 230 -14.09 5.30 17.62
C ASP A 230 -13.56 5.75 16.26
N THR A 231 -13.92 6.95 15.80
CA THR A 231 -13.56 7.45 14.46
C THR A 231 -12.34 8.37 14.56
N PRO A 232 -11.24 8.10 13.83
CA PRO A 232 -10.10 8.98 13.77
C PRO A 232 -10.47 10.39 13.32
N SER A 233 -9.97 11.39 14.03
CA SER A 233 -10.03 12.80 13.62
C SER A 233 -8.81 13.17 12.75
N GLU A 234 -8.85 14.34 12.12
CA GLU A 234 -7.71 14.91 11.38
C GLU A 234 -6.41 14.95 12.20
N HIS A 235 -6.52 15.11 13.52
CA HIS A 235 -5.38 15.06 14.42
C HIS A 235 -4.65 13.71 14.36
N HIS A 236 -5.41 12.61 14.52
CA HIS A 236 -4.88 11.24 14.47
C HIS A 236 -4.28 10.89 13.10
N TYR A 237 -4.89 11.39 12.02
CA TYR A 237 -4.35 11.21 10.68
C TYR A 237 -3.02 11.95 10.49
N GLY A 238 -2.89 13.17 11.04
CA GLY A 238 -1.63 13.91 11.03
C GLY A 238 -0.51 13.25 11.84
N GLU A 239 -0.85 12.57 12.94
CA GLU A 239 0.10 11.76 13.71
C GLU A 239 0.50 10.49 12.96
N ALA A 240 -0.47 9.82 12.31
CA ALA A 240 -0.20 8.70 11.43
C ALA A 240 0.77 9.09 10.29
N ASP A 241 0.61 10.28 9.70
CA ASP A 241 1.53 10.79 8.68
C ASP A 241 2.94 11.04 9.23
N ALA A 242 3.06 11.59 10.44
CA ALA A 242 4.35 11.78 11.10
C ALA A 242 5.05 10.44 11.38
N VAL A 243 4.29 9.44 11.82
CA VAL A 243 4.77 8.07 12.00
C VAL A 243 5.23 7.47 10.68
N LEU A 244 4.42 7.56 9.62
CA LEU A 244 4.75 7.04 8.28
C LEU A 244 6.05 7.67 7.75
N ALA A 245 6.27 8.96 8.01
CA ALA A 245 7.52 9.65 7.66
C ALA A 245 8.72 9.20 8.51
N ALA A 246 8.49 8.73 9.74
CA ALA A 246 9.52 8.23 10.66
C ALA A 246 9.77 6.71 10.53
N LEU A 247 8.90 5.99 9.83
CA LEU A 247 9.18 4.61 9.42
C LEU A 247 10.54 4.60 8.71
N PRO A 248 11.40 3.58 8.96
CA PRO A 248 12.52 3.37 8.06
C PRO A 248 11.95 3.35 6.64
N ALA A 249 12.63 4.04 5.70
CA ALA A 249 12.16 4.18 4.33
C ALA A 249 11.56 2.87 3.81
N PRO A 250 10.59 2.90 2.87
CA PRO A 250 10.00 1.70 2.28
C PRO A 250 11.02 0.73 1.66
N ALA A 251 12.32 1.05 1.70
CA ALA A 251 13.44 0.12 1.74
C ALA A 251 13.15 -1.21 2.43
N ASP A 252 12.31 -1.32 3.48
CA ASP A 252 11.99 -2.64 4.04
C ASP A 252 11.04 -3.44 3.13
N ARG A 253 9.98 -2.82 2.58
CA ARG A 253 9.11 -3.45 1.58
C ARG A 253 9.83 -3.68 0.26
N ALA A 254 10.56 -2.69 -0.23
CA ALA A 254 11.36 -2.78 -1.45
C ALA A 254 12.47 -3.83 -1.30
N ALA A 255 13.13 -3.93 -0.14
CA ALA A 255 14.11 -4.98 0.14
C ALA A 255 13.44 -6.35 0.17
N VAL A 256 12.28 -6.50 0.84
CA VAL A 256 11.52 -7.76 0.83
C VAL A 256 11.14 -8.17 -0.59
N LEU A 257 10.66 -7.23 -1.41
CA LEU A 257 10.31 -7.49 -2.81
C LEU A 257 11.55 -7.82 -3.67
N ARG A 258 12.69 -7.19 -3.44
CA ARG A 258 13.97 -7.52 -4.10
C ARG A 258 14.50 -8.88 -3.66
N GLU A 259 14.47 -9.18 -2.36
CA GLU A 259 14.84 -10.49 -1.81
C GLU A 259 13.95 -11.58 -2.41
N ALA A 260 12.65 -11.33 -2.56
CA ALA A 260 11.73 -12.24 -3.24
C ALA A 260 12.12 -12.44 -4.71
N ALA A 261 12.43 -11.36 -5.43
CA ALA A 261 12.88 -11.42 -6.81
C ALA A 261 14.19 -12.22 -6.97
N ASP A 262 15.16 -11.99 -6.09
CA ASP A 262 16.45 -12.68 -6.09
C ASP A 262 16.29 -14.16 -5.72
N ALA A 263 15.38 -14.47 -4.77
CA ALA A 263 15.04 -15.84 -4.44
C ALA A 263 14.43 -16.57 -5.65
N ILE A 264 13.53 -15.93 -6.41
CA ILE A 264 12.93 -16.48 -7.63
C ILE A 264 13.96 -16.66 -8.75
N GLU A 265 14.87 -15.70 -8.93
CA GLU A 265 15.94 -15.81 -9.93
C GLU A 265 16.97 -16.89 -9.57
N GLY A 266 17.18 -17.12 -8.27
CA GLY A 266 17.98 -18.21 -7.73
C GLY A 266 17.36 -19.60 -7.89
N ILE A 267 16.07 -19.71 -8.23
CA ILE A 267 15.45 -20.96 -8.66
C ILE A 267 16.03 -21.30 -10.05
N THR A 268 17.21 -21.92 -10.05
CA THR A 268 17.78 -22.51 -11.26
C THR A 268 16.90 -23.65 -11.70
N PHE A 269 15.98 -23.38 -12.62
CA PHE A 269 15.42 -24.41 -13.47
C PHE A 269 16.61 -25.09 -14.15
N ALA A 270 16.69 -26.42 -14.02
CA ALA A 270 17.78 -27.20 -14.62
C ALA A 270 18.02 -26.74 -16.07
N PRO A 271 19.29 -26.69 -16.52
CA PRO A 271 19.67 -26.12 -17.82
C PRO A 271 19.11 -26.97 -18.95
N ASP A 272 17.83 -26.76 -19.26
CA ASP A 272 17.26 -27.04 -20.56
C ASP A 272 17.66 -25.84 -21.44
N PRO A 273 18.51 -26.05 -22.46
CA PRO A 273 19.14 -24.96 -23.22
C PRO A 273 18.16 -24.11 -24.04
N VAL A 274 16.84 -24.38 -23.99
CA VAL A 274 15.91 -23.75 -24.92
C VAL A 274 14.88 -22.81 -24.27
N ARG A 275 14.37 -22.97 -23.03
CA ARG A 275 13.23 -22.11 -22.59
C ARG A 275 12.73 -22.01 -21.12
N PRO A 276 13.42 -22.38 -20.03
CA PRO A 276 12.85 -22.21 -18.68
C PRO A 276 13.10 -20.84 -18.00
N THR A 277 13.94 -19.97 -18.56
CA THR A 277 14.32 -18.68 -17.91
C THR A 277 13.26 -17.59 -17.96
N PHE A 278 12.26 -17.65 -18.85
CA PHE A 278 11.42 -16.49 -19.12
C PHE A 278 10.44 -16.15 -17.99
N VAL A 279 9.79 -17.14 -17.37
CA VAL A 279 8.72 -16.88 -16.38
C VAL A 279 9.28 -16.37 -15.05
N ALA A 280 10.31 -17.03 -14.50
CA ALA A 280 10.96 -16.55 -13.28
C ALA A 280 11.63 -15.19 -13.50
N ALA A 281 12.24 -14.95 -14.68
CA ALA A 281 12.75 -13.63 -15.01
C ALA A 281 11.64 -12.57 -15.08
N CYS A 282 10.50 -12.87 -15.71
CA CYS A 282 9.37 -11.92 -15.76
C CYS A 282 8.80 -11.61 -14.37
N LEU A 283 8.68 -12.62 -13.50
CA LEU A 283 8.21 -12.42 -12.14
C LEU A 283 9.23 -11.64 -11.29
N ALA A 284 10.52 -11.96 -11.41
CA ALA A 284 11.58 -11.21 -10.74
C ALA A 284 11.62 -9.75 -11.22
N ILE A 285 11.47 -9.50 -12.53
CA ILE A 285 11.33 -8.15 -13.09
C ILE A 285 10.10 -7.45 -12.51
N HIS A 286 8.97 -8.13 -12.41
CA HIS A 286 7.75 -7.56 -11.84
C HIS A 286 7.93 -7.18 -10.36
N LEU A 287 8.51 -8.07 -9.55
CA LEU A 287 8.80 -7.81 -8.14
C LEU A 287 9.83 -6.68 -7.96
N ARG A 288 10.87 -6.62 -8.79
CA ARG A 288 11.83 -5.51 -8.81
C ARG A 288 11.16 -4.19 -9.16
N ARG A 289 10.28 -4.18 -10.16
CA ARG A 289 9.49 -2.99 -10.51
C ARG A 289 8.62 -2.54 -9.34
N MET A 290 7.92 -3.46 -8.68
CA MET A 290 7.14 -3.13 -7.48
C MET A 290 8.03 -2.60 -6.34
N ALA A 291 9.26 -3.12 -6.20
CA ALA A 291 10.22 -2.62 -5.23
C ALA A 291 10.67 -1.19 -5.55
N ASP A 292 10.91 -0.90 -6.82
CA ASP A 292 11.30 0.43 -7.28
C ASP A 292 10.16 1.44 -7.13
N GLU A 293 8.93 1.04 -7.47
CA GLU A 293 7.71 1.83 -7.24
C GLU A 293 7.52 2.11 -5.73
N ALA A 294 7.70 1.09 -4.88
CA ALA A 294 7.64 1.26 -3.42
C ALA A 294 8.74 2.20 -2.90
N GLN A 295 9.93 2.21 -3.51
CA GLN A 295 11.00 3.13 -3.15
C GLN A 295 10.73 4.57 -3.62
N GLN A 296 10.12 4.74 -4.80
CA GLN A 296 9.75 6.03 -5.40
C GLN A 296 8.49 6.66 -4.79
N ALA A 297 7.61 5.87 -4.18
CA ALA A 297 6.41 6.34 -3.51
C ALA A 297 6.68 7.26 -2.30
N THR A 298 7.95 7.41 -1.89
CA THR A 298 8.35 8.50 -0.99
C THR A 298 8.23 9.81 -1.78
N PRO A 299 7.24 10.69 -1.51
CA PRO A 299 7.16 11.96 -2.21
C PRO A 299 8.46 12.72 -1.97
N SER A 300 9.22 12.91 -3.03
CA SER A 300 10.38 13.78 -3.03
C SER A 300 9.89 15.17 -2.68
N VAL A 301 10.30 15.69 -1.53
CA VAL A 301 10.04 17.09 -1.12
C VAL A 301 10.58 18.06 -2.18
N ALA A 302 11.51 17.64 -3.04
CA ALA A 302 12.04 18.45 -4.14
C ALA A 302 11.11 18.55 -5.37
N ASP A 303 10.06 17.72 -5.48
CA ASP A 303 9.04 17.86 -6.53
C ASP A 303 7.88 18.80 -6.13
N ALA A 304 7.92 19.35 -4.90
CA ALA A 304 6.93 20.29 -4.37
C ALA A 304 7.07 21.74 -4.92
N ASP A 305 8.02 21.97 -5.82
CA ASP A 305 8.28 23.30 -6.41
C ASP A 305 7.29 23.68 -7.52
N ASP A 306 6.40 22.78 -7.96
CA ASP A 306 5.29 23.14 -8.85
C ASP A 306 3.99 23.19 -8.04
N PRO A 307 3.52 24.39 -7.63
CA PRO A 307 2.37 24.52 -6.75
C PRO A 307 1.12 23.94 -7.41
N THR A 308 0.43 23.04 -6.71
CA THR A 308 -0.85 22.48 -7.15
C THR A 308 -1.79 23.60 -7.60
N GLN A 309 -2.15 23.61 -8.88
CA GLN A 309 -3.11 24.59 -9.39
C GLN A 309 -4.49 24.31 -8.80
N LEU A 310 -4.84 25.08 -7.78
CA LEU A 310 -6.16 25.10 -7.20
C LEU A 310 -7.09 25.96 -8.07
N ARG A 311 -8.33 25.50 -8.27
CA ARG A 311 -9.38 26.21 -8.98
C ARG A 311 -10.42 26.72 -7.99
N TRP A 312 -10.99 27.88 -8.26
CA TRP A 312 -12.04 28.49 -7.45
C TRP A 312 -13.05 29.19 -8.36
N GLY A 313 -14.33 29.07 -8.03
CA GLY A 313 -15.45 29.66 -8.74
C GLY A 313 -15.98 30.93 -8.06
N LEU A 314 -16.69 31.75 -8.84
CA LEU A 314 -17.47 32.88 -8.34
C LEU A 314 -18.65 32.34 -7.48
N GLY A 315 -18.45 32.26 -6.17
CA GLY A 315 -19.39 31.69 -5.22
C GLY A 315 -18.73 30.95 -4.05
N ASP A 316 -17.42 30.73 -4.12
CA ASP A 316 -16.66 29.91 -3.18
C ASP A 316 -16.06 30.71 -2.00
N VAL A 317 -16.58 31.90 -1.70
CA VAL A 317 -16.08 32.75 -0.60
C VAL A 317 -17.16 32.86 0.48
N LEU A 318 -16.84 32.38 1.68
CA LEU A 318 -17.67 32.50 2.87
C LEU A 318 -17.06 33.53 3.82
N TYR A 319 -17.88 34.39 4.40
CA TYR A 319 -17.46 35.38 5.40
C TYR A 319 -17.86 34.90 6.79
N GLY A 320 -16.87 34.83 7.68
CA GLY A 320 -17.07 34.59 9.11
C GLY A 320 -17.67 35.81 9.80
N ASP A 321 -18.20 35.63 11.00
CA ASP A 321 -18.71 36.71 11.86
C ASP A 321 -17.61 37.48 12.59
N ASP A 322 -16.38 36.96 12.55
CA ASP A 322 -15.15 37.53 13.13
C ASP A 322 -14.24 38.19 12.08
N ASP A 323 -14.82 38.64 10.96
CA ASP A 323 -14.13 39.22 9.81
C ASP A 323 -13.15 38.27 9.08
N THR A 324 -13.14 36.98 9.42
CA THR A 324 -12.42 35.97 8.65
C THR A 324 -13.09 35.70 7.30
N THR A 325 -12.29 35.28 6.32
CA THR A 325 -12.80 34.92 4.99
C THR A 325 -12.32 33.52 4.62
N THR A 326 -13.25 32.59 4.38
CA THR A 326 -12.95 31.23 3.96
C THR A 326 -13.16 31.10 2.46
N VAL A 327 -12.09 30.78 1.73
CA VAL A 327 -12.12 30.49 0.30
C VAL A 327 -12.15 28.98 0.09
N LEU A 328 -13.22 28.47 -0.49
CA LEU A 328 -13.30 27.09 -0.96
C LEU A 328 -12.57 26.97 -2.29
N MET A 329 -11.75 25.94 -2.43
CA MET A 329 -10.96 25.66 -3.61
C MET A 329 -11.11 24.19 -3.98
N SER A 330 -10.98 23.88 -5.26
CA SER A 330 -11.00 22.51 -5.77
C SER A 330 -9.65 22.16 -6.37
N GLY A 331 -9.09 21.01 -5.97
CA GLY A 331 -7.93 20.43 -6.62
C GLY A 331 -8.24 19.94 -8.04
N PRO A 332 -7.22 19.57 -8.83
CA PRO A 332 -7.40 19.09 -10.20
C PRO A 332 -8.27 17.82 -10.31
N ALA A 333 -8.35 17.02 -9.25
CA ALA A 333 -9.24 15.85 -9.14
C ALA A 333 -10.62 16.16 -8.53
N GLY A 334 -10.93 17.43 -8.23
CA GLY A 334 -12.19 17.85 -7.59
C GLY A 334 -12.21 17.70 -6.07
N GLU A 335 -11.04 17.52 -5.44
CA GLU A 335 -10.92 17.42 -3.99
C GLU A 335 -11.15 18.79 -3.33
N PRO A 336 -11.96 18.88 -2.27
CA PRO A 336 -12.27 20.14 -1.61
C PRO A 336 -11.12 20.59 -0.71
N TYR A 337 -10.75 21.86 -0.84
CA TYR A 337 -9.82 22.57 0.03
C TYR A 337 -10.52 23.82 0.56
N TRP A 338 -10.18 24.24 1.78
CA TRP A 338 -10.61 25.52 2.33
C TRP A 338 -9.39 26.29 2.82
N LEU A 339 -9.36 27.58 2.51
CA LEU A 339 -8.33 28.51 2.98
C LEU A 339 -9.01 29.59 3.81
N GLU A 340 -8.75 29.57 5.12
CA GLU A 340 -9.20 30.59 6.05
C GLU A 340 -8.17 31.72 6.08
N LEU A 341 -8.64 32.93 5.80
CA LEU A 341 -7.84 34.15 5.75
C LEU A 341 -8.22 35.04 6.91
N ASP A 342 -7.20 35.50 7.64
CA ASP A 342 -7.35 36.59 8.60
C ASP A 342 -7.76 37.90 7.88
N PRO A 343 -8.29 38.90 8.62
CA PRO A 343 -8.82 40.12 8.02
C PRO A 343 -7.83 40.89 7.14
N ASP A 344 -6.55 40.91 7.52
CA ASP A 344 -5.49 41.61 6.77
C ASP A 344 -5.19 40.89 5.45
N ARG A 345 -5.11 39.56 5.47
CA ARG A 345 -4.93 38.74 4.26
C ARG A 345 -6.15 38.77 3.35
N ALA A 346 -7.35 38.76 3.91
CA ALA A 346 -8.59 38.89 3.16
C ALA A 346 -8.69 40.25 2.47
N ALA A 347 -8.23 41.33 3.12
CA ALA A 347 -8.14 42.66 2.52
C ALA A 347 -7.13 42.70 1.36
N ALA A 348 -5.92 42.18 1.57
CA ALA A 348 -4.89 42.12 0.51
C ALA A 348 -5.33 41.29 -0.71
N LEU A 349 -6.06 40.19 -0.48
CA LEU A 349 -6.64 39.39 -1.56
C LEU A 349 -7.70 40.19 -2.32
N ARG A 350 -8.60 40.89 -1.63
CA ARG A 350 -9.61 41.76 -2.27
C ARG A 350 -8.98 42.85 -3.14
N ASP A 351 -7.95 43.52 -2.65
CA ASP A 351 -7.22 44.55 -3.40
C ASP A 351 -6.56 43.98 -4.66
N SER A 352 -6.07 42.74 -4.58
CA SER A 352 -5.42 42.06 -5.72
C SER A 352 -6.40 41.57 -6.79
N LEU A 353 -7.66 41.27 -6.42
CA LEU A 353 -8.71 40.84 -7.33
C LEU A 353 -9.45 41.99 -7.99
N THR A 354 -9.41 43.17 -7.39
CA THR A 354 -10.01 44.37 -7.95
C THR A 354 -9.19 44.76 -9.19
N SER A 355 -9.73 44.52 -10.38
CA SER A 355 -9.00 44.78 -11.62
C SER A 355 -8.61 46.25 -11.70
N PRO A 356 -7.40 46.58 -12.20
CA PRO A 356 -6.92 47.96 -12.30
C PRO A 356 -7.85 48.87 -13.12
N ASP A 357 -8.66 48.31 -14.01
CA ASP A 357 -9.64 49.04 -14.83
C ASP A 357 -10.82 49.60 -14.01
N GLU A 358 -11.23 48.95 -12.92
CA GLU A 358 -12.29 49.46 -12.03
C GLU A 358 -11.75 50.61 -11.14
N ALA A 359 -10.47 50.57 -10.78
CA ALA A 359 -9.81 51.63 -10.03
C ALA A 359 -9.62 52.90 -10.87
N GLN A 360 -9.40 52.79 -12.19
CA GLN A 360 -9.35 53.95 -13.10
C GLN A 360 -10.74 54.58 -13.32
N GLN A 361 -11.80 53.79 -13.44
CA GLN A 361 -13.16 54.33 -13.58
C GLN A 361 -13.66 55.03 -12.31
N ALA A 362 -13.24 54.61 -11.12
CA ALA A 362 -13.56 55.29 -9.86
C ALA A 362 -12.84 56.64 -9.69
N GLY A 363 -11.73 56.86 -10.40
CA GLY A 363 -10.94 58.11 -10.35
C GLY A 363 -11.43 59.22 -11.28
N GLU A 364 -12.19 58.88 -12.34
CA GLU A 364 -12.60 59.83 -13.39
C GLU A 364 -13.96 60.52 -13.09
N VAL A 365 -14.62 60.18 -12.00
CA VAL A 365 -15.92 60.74 -11.56
C VAL A 365 -15.76 61.78 -10.43
N ARG A 366 -14.56 62.35 -10.24
CA ARG A 366 -14.32 63.41 -9.23
C ARG A 366 -14.15 64.80 -9.81
#